data_AF-A0A3C1IJ68-F1
#
_entry.id   AF-A0A3C1IJ68-F1
#
_cell.length_a   1.000
_cell.length_b   1.000
_cell.length_c   1.000
_cell.angle_alpha   90.00
_cell.angle_beta   90.00
_cell.angle_gamma   90.00
#
_symmetry.space_group_name_H-M   'P 1'
#
loop_
_entity.id
_entity.type
_entity.pdbx_description
1 polymer ?
#
loop_
_entity_poly.entity_id
_entity_poly.type
_entity_poly.pdbx_seq_one_letter_code
_entity_poly.pdbx_strand_id
1 'polypeptide(L)'
;MARMGAEVTGLDPAEAMLAVARARAGAALVHWQHGTLQSFHNDQRYDLIYMTGHAFQCLLADDDILQAFLAVAAVLAPGRQFVFETRNPACAPWQNWVPARSEIALVTADDVAVRLWHQLVEITDDYVTFDQYHAFADRTAPVISRSCLRFCTLAQIEAFATAAGLRVVRVVGDWKGAAFTGIEREIIVHLQRV
;
A
#
# COMPACT_ATOMS: atom_id res chain seq x y z
N MET A 1 -15.84 7.29 1.82
CA MET A 1 -15.70 8.18 2.99
C MET A 1 -16.18 9.60 2.69
N ALA A 2 -15.58 10.30 1.72
CA ALA A 2 -15.95 11.69 1.41
C ALA A 2 -17.45 11.89 1.08
N ARG A 3 -18.05 11.01 0.26
CA ARG A 3 -19.50 11.03 -0.03
C ARG A 3 -20.39 10.75 1.19
N MET A 4 -19.84 10.18 2.25
CA MET A 4 -20.54 9.94 3.52
C MET A 4 -20.34 11.10 4.51
N GLY A 5 -19.73 12.22 4.08
CA GLY A 5 -19.56 13.43 4.88
C GLY A 5 -18.25 13.55 5.66
N ALA A 6 -17.31 12.60 5.49
CA ALA A 6 -15.98 12.73 6.09
C ALA A 6 -15.13 13.76 5.34
N GLU A 7 -14.36 14.57 6.08
CA GLU A 7 -13.25 15.35 5.52
C GLU A 7 -12.11 14.39 5.18
N VAL A 8 -11.70 14.32 3.91
CA VAL A 8 -10.73 13.34 3.43
C VAL A 8 -9.57 14.03 2.76
N THR A 9 -8.36 13.65 3.16
CA THR A 9 -7.12 13.98 2.46
C THR A 9 -6.60 12.72 1.74
N GLY A 10 -6.30 12.83 0.46
CA GLY A 10 -5.63 11.79 -0.32
C GLY A 10 -4.19 12.19 -0.58
N LEU A 11 -3.23 11.36 -0.17
CA LEU A 11 -1.80 11.60 -0.30
C LEU A 11 -1.17 10.52 -1.19
N ASP A 12 -0.42 10.92 -2.21
CA ASP A 12 0.30 9.98 -3.08
C ASP A 12 1.56 10.67 -3.66
N PRO A 13 2.71 9.98 -3.75
CA PRO A 13 3.92 10.54 -4.35
C PRO A 13 3.92 10.57 -5.88
N ALA A 14 2.98 9.88 -6.55
CA ALA A 14 2.87 9.86 -7.99
C ALA A 14 1.82 10.87 -8.47
N GLU A 15 2.27 12.03 -8.95
CA GLU A 15 1.38 13.06 -9.50
C GLU A 15 0.46 12.52 -10.62
N ALA A 16 0.94 11.56 -11.43
CA ALA A 16 0.12 10.90 -12.44
C ALA A 16 -1.06 10.12 -11.83
N MET A 17 -0.86 9.45 -10.69
CA MET A 17 -1.93 8.76 -9.98
C MET A 17 -2.92 9.74 -9.35
N LEU A 18 -2.43 10.86 -8.83
CA LEU A 18 -3.29 11.94 -8.34
C LEU A 18 -4.12 12.58 -9.45
N ALA A 19 -3.56 12.78 -10.65
CA ALA A 19 -4.31 13.28 -11.79
C ALA A 19 -5.47 12.33 -12.16
N VAL A 20 -5.22 11.01 -12.18
CA VAL A 20 -6.26 10.00 -12.38
C VAL A 20 -7.31 10.04 -11.26
N ALA A 21 -6.87 10.16 -10.01
CA ALA A 21 -7.78 10.24 -8.86
C ALA A 21 -8.69 11.48 -8.91
N ARG A 22 -8.12 12.65 -9.26
CA ARG A 22 -8.85 13.93 -9.41
C ARG A 22 -9.89 13.91 -10.52
N ALA A 23 -9.71 13.08 -11.55
CA ALA A 23 -10.68 12.93 -12.64
C ALA A 23 -11.92 12.09 -12.26
N ARG A 24 -11.91 11.40 -11.12
CA ARG A 24 -13.02 10.52 -10.71
C ARG A 24 -14.21 11.31 -10.17
N ALA A 25 -15.41 10.77 -10.38
CA ALA A 25 -16.64 11.35 -9.84
C ALA A 25 -16.58 11.49 -8.31
N GLY A 26 -16.82 12.70 -7.80
CA GLY A 26 -16.76 13.01 -6.37
C GLY A 26 -15.36 13.29 -5.82
N ALA A 27 -14.32 13.37 -6.68
CA ALA A 27 -12.97 13.71 -6.25
C ALA A 27 -12.84 15.16 -5.72
N ALA A 28 -13.77 16.05 -6.08
CA ALA A 28 -13.86 17.41 -5.53
C ALA A 28 -14.18 17.44 -4.03
N LEU A 29 -14.64 16.33 -3.44
CA LEU A 29 -14.88 16.20 -2.00
C LEU A 29 -13.61 15.79 -1.22
N VAL A 30 -12.47 15.63 -1.90
CA VAL A 30 -11.21 15.15 -1.31
C VAL A 30 -10.13 16.20 -1.51
N HIS A 31 -9.37 16.48 -0.45
CA HIS A 31 -8.17 17.30 -0.50
C HIS A 31 -6.99 16.44 -0.98
N TRP A 32 -6.56 16.62 -2.22
CA TRP A 32 -5.49 15.83 -2.82
C TRP A 32 -4.13 16.50 -2.64
N GLN A 33 -3.20 15.82 -1.96
CA GLN A 33 -1.85 16.29 -1.72
C GLN A 33 -0.83 15.40 -2.42
N HIS A 34 0.08 16.04 -3.15
CA HIS A 34 1.25 15.38 -3.72
C HIS A 34 2.36 15.31 -2.68
N GLY A 35 2.87 14.12 -2.45
CA GLY A 35 4.00 13.89 -1.54
C GLY A 35 3.96 12.51 -0.91
N THR A 36 4.94 12.26 -0.05
CA THR A 36 5.03 11.06 0.77
C THR A 36 4.58 11.36 2.20
N LEU A 37 4.39 10.33 3.02
CA LEU A 37 4.14 10.50 4.45
C LEU A 37 5.25 11.31 5.12
N GLN A 38 6.51 11.09 4.76
CA GLN A 38 7.66 11.79 5.36
C GLN A 38 7.61 13.31 5.09
N SER A 39 7.09 13.72 3.93
CA SER A 39 6.91 15.14 3.58
C SER A 39 5.58 15.73 4.06
N PHE A 40 4.70 14.90 4.62
CA PHE A 40 3.36 15.32 5.00
C PHE A 40 3.36 16.01 6.36
N HIS A 41 3.26 17.33 6.33
CA HIS A 41 3.11 18.16 7.51
C HIS A 41 1.75 18.85 7.49
N ASN A 42 0.95 18.64 8.53
CA ASN A 42 -0.35 19.28 8.69
C ASN A 42 -0.58 19.60 10.18
N ASP A 43 -1.18 20.75 10.44
CA ASP A 43 -1.61 21.15 11.78
C ASP A 43 -2.86 20.38 12.22
N GLN A 44 -3.65 19.88 11.27
CA GLN A 44 -4.83 19.06 11.55
C GLN A 44 -4.44 17.70 12.14
N ARG A 45 -5.39 17.09 12.87
CA ARG A 45 -5.28 15.71 13.35
C ARG A 45 -6.35 14.85 12.70
N TYR A 46 -6.00 13.61 12.40
CA TYR A 46 -6.86 12.66 11.70
C TYR A 46 -7.43 11.61 12.65
N ASP A 47 -8.74 11.33 12.52
CA ASP A 47 -9.43 10.27 13.26
C ASP A 47 -9.21 8.86 12.70
N LEU A 48 -8.79 8.78 11.44
CA LEU A 48 -8.41 7.56 10.76
C LEU A 48 -7.38 7.91 9.69
N ILE A 49 -6.28 7.17 9.70
CA ILE A 49 -5.33 7.13 8.59
C ILE A 49 -5.38 5.71 8.04
N TYR A 50 -5.39 5.54 6.72
CA TYR A 50 -5.28 4.22 6.13
C TYR A 50 -4.38 4.21 4.91
N MET A 51 -3.68 3.10 4.72
CA MET A 51 -2.77 2.87 3.59
C MET A 51 -3.08 1.50 3.01
N THR A 52 -3.59 1.47 1.78
CA THR A 52 -4.07 0.25 1.13
C THR A 52 -3.47 0.02 -0.26
N GLY A 53 -3.68 -1.17 -0.82
CA GLY A 53 -3.06 -1.65 -2.05
C GLY A 53 -1.66 -2.21 -1.82
N HIS A 54 -1.35 -2.68 -0.60
CA HIS A 54 0.00 -3.12 -0.19
C HIS A 54 1.07 -2.02 -0.34
N ALA A 55 0.68 -0.74 -0.31
CA ALA A 55 1.58 0.38 -0.51
C ALA A 55 2.72 0.45 0.53
N PHE A 56 2.50 -0.14 1.73
CA PHE A 56 3.54 -0.25 2.76
C PHE A 56 4.80 -0.97 2.24
N GLN A 57 4.65 -1.95 1.34
CA GLN A 57 5.76 -2.71 0.78
C GLN A 57 6.68 -1.89 -0.14
N CYS A 58 6.26 -0.69 -0.53
CA CYS A 58 7.09 0.26 -1.28
C CYS A 58 8.06 1.06 -0.38
N LEU A 59 7.93 0.97 0.94
CA LEU A 59 8.89 1.52 1.89
C LEU A 59 10.05 0.53 2.04
N LEU A 60 11.15 0.80 1.35
CA LEU A 60 12.25 -0.16 1.22
C LEU A 60 13.24 -0.04 2.37
N ALA A 61 13.64 1.18 2.76
CA ALA A 61 14.60 1.34 3.85
C ALA A 61 13.94 1.30 5.24
N ASP A 62 14.69 0.86 6.24
CA ASP A 62 14.27 0.93 7.65
C ASP A 62 13.89 2.37 8.04
N ASP A 63 14.68 3.35 7.59
CA ASP A 63 14.41 4.77 7.83
C ASP A 63 13.11 5.22 7.13
N ASP A 64 12.81 4.73 5.92
CA ASP A 64 11.56 5.09 5.23
C ASP A 64 10.33 4.66 6.04
N ILE A 65 10.37 3.44 6.61
CA ILE A 65 9.31 2.89 7.46
C ILE A 65 9.21 3.68 8.77
N LEU A 66 10.33 3.92 9.43
CA LEU A 66 10.37 4.66 10.70
C LEU A 66 9.84 6.10 10.52
N GLN A 67 10.30 6.82 9.49
CA GLN A 67 9.85 8.18 9.19
C GLN A 67 8.37 8.22 8.80
N ALA A 68 7.88 7.23 8.05
CA ALA A 68 6.44 7.12 7.74
C ALA A 68 5.60 6.95 9.02
N PHE A 69 6.03 6.11 9.95
CA PHE A 69 5.33 5.92 11.23
C PHE A 69 5.43 7.15 12.14
N LEU A 70 6.56 7.84 12.19
CA LEU A 70 6.72 9.11 12.91
C LEU A 70 5.77 10.18 12.36
N ALA A 71 5.69 10.32 11.04
CA ALA A 71 4.77 11.24 10.39
C ALA A 71 3.30 10.92 10.71
N VAL A 72 2.93 9.63 10.68
CA VAL A 72 1.62 9.17 11.12
C VAL A 72 1.36 9.53 12.58
N ALA A 73 2.28 9.24 13.50
CA ALA A 73 2.12 9.54 14.91
C ALA A 73 1.95 11.05 15.17
N ALA A 74 2.59 11.90 14.37
CA ALA A 74 2.50 13.35 14.48
C ALA A 74 1.09 13.88 14.17
N VAL A 75 0.42 13.31 13.17
CA VAL A 75 -0.90 13.79 12.68
C VAL A 75 -2.08 12.91 13.11
N LEU A 76 -1.85 11.76 13.75
CA LEU A 76 -2.92 10.92 14.28
C LEU A 76 -3.48 11.50 15.59
N ALA A 77 -4.80 11.65 15.68
CA ALA A 77 -5.45 12.10 16.91
C ALA A 77 -5.31 11.06 18.05
N PRO A 78 -5.28 11.49 19.32
CA PRO A 78 -5.18 10.55 20.46
C PRO A 78 -6.31 9.50 20.45
N GLY A 79 -5.94 8.23 20.67
CA GLY A 79 -6.89 7.10 20.67
C GLY A 79 -7.44 6.70 19.29
N ARG A 80 -7.02 7.38 18.22
CA ARG A 80 -7.42 7.10 16.84
C ARG A 80 -6.46 6.14 16.16
N GLN A 81 -6.86 5.62 15.01
CA GLN A 81 -6.18 4.48 14.40
C GLN A 81 -5.51 4.83 13.07
N PHE A 82 -4.33 4.24 12.88
CA PHE A 82 -3.72 4.04 11.56
C PHE A 82 -3.86 2.57 11.18
N VAL A 83 -4.40 2.30 9.99
CA VAL A 83 -4.65 0.93 9.51
C VAL A 83 -4.00 0.73 8.16
N PHE A 84 -3.21 -0.33 8.01
CA PHE A 84 -2.59 -0.68 6.74
C PHE A 84 -2.43 -2.18 6.61
N GLU A 85 -2.32 -2.66 5.37
CA GLU A 85 -2.03 -4.05 5.06
C GLU A 85 -0.69 -4.21 4.35
N THR A 86 -0.07 -5.36 4.62
CA THR A 86 1.06 -5.87 3.86
C THR A 86 0.85 -7.35 3.59
N ARG A 87 1.45 -7.85 2.50
CA ARG A 87 1.45 -9.29 2.24
C ARG A 87 2.31 -10.02 3.27
N ASN A 88 1.85 -11.19 3.70
CA ASN A 88 2.56 -12.03 4.64
C ASN A 88 3.76 -12.73 3.97
N PRO A 89 5.03 -12.47 4.39
CA PRO A 89 6.19 -13.18 3.86
C PRO A 89 6.12 -14.70 4.05
N ALA A 90 5.45 -15.19 5.11
CA ALA A 90 5.33 -16.63 5.36
C ALA A 90 4.52 -17.36 4.26
N CYS A 91 3.67 -16.64 3.53
CA CYS A 91 2.92 -17.20 2.41
C CYS A 91 3.69 -17.14 1.08
N ALA A 92 4.84 -16.48 1.04
CA ALA A 92 5.69 -16.31 -0.15
C ALA A 92 4.90 -16.03 -1.45
N PRO A 93 4.02 -14.99 -1.48
CA PRO A 93 3.09 -14.77 -2.59
C PRO A 93 3.79 -14.61 -3.95
N TRP A 94 5.05 -14.15 -3.93
CA TRP A 94 5.89 -14.01 -5.11
C TRP A 94 6.21 -15.33 -5.82
N GLN A 95 6.01 -16.48 -5.19
CA GLN A 95 6.10 -17.79 -5.86
C GLN A 95 5.04 -17.94 -6.98
N ASN A 96 3.99 -17.12 -6.96
CA ASN A 96 2.97 -17.09 -8.02
C ASN A 96 3.21 -15.98 -9.06
N TRP A 97 4.27 -15.17 -8.93
CA TRP A 97 4.63 -14.12 -9.89
C TRP A 97 5.36 -14.71 -11.09
N VAL A 98 4.65 -15.56 -11.82
CA VAL A 98 5.05 -16.13 -13.11
C VAL A 98 3.88 -15.98 -14.08
N PRO A 99 4.12 -15.89 -15.40
CA PRO A 99 3.05 -15.68 -16.39
C PRO A 99 1.88 -16.67 -16.22
N ALA A 100 2.21 -17.96 -16.06
CA ALA A 100 1.22 -19.04 -15.93
C ALA A 100 0.29 -18.95 -14.71
N ARG A 101 0.58 -18.11 -13.71
CA ARG A 101 -0.19 -17.99 -12.46
C ARG A 101 -0.64 -16.57 -12.13
N SER A 102 -0.07 -15.56 -12.79
CA SER A 102 -0.36 -14.15 -12.54
C SER A 102 -1.04 -13.45 -13.70
N GLU A 103 -1.16 -14.10 -14.87
CA GLU A 103 -1.80 -13.48 -16.02
C GLU A 103 -3.28 -13.19 -15.75
N ILE A 104 -3.68 -11.93 -15.97
CA ILE A 104 -5.06 -11.47 -15.95
C ILE A 104 -5.36 -10.70 -17.23
N ALA A 105 -6.62 -10.75 -17.65
CA ALA A 105 -7.14 -9.96 -18.76
C ALA A 105 -7.96 -8.79 -18.22
N LEU A 106 -7.72 -7.60 -18.77
CA LEU A 106 -8.37 -6.35 -18.42
C LEU A 106 -8.80 -5.63 -19.70
N VAL A 107 -9.69 -4.65 -19.56
CA VAL A 107 -10.07 -3.73 -20.63
C VAL A 107 -9.91 -2.31 -20.10
N THR A 108 -9.26 -1.44 -20.88
CA THR A 108 -9.09 -0.03 -20.51
C THR A 108 -10.41 0.75 -20.62
N ALA A 109 -10.43 2.00 -20.16
CA ALA A 109 -11.58 2.88 -20.37
C ALA A 109 -11.85 3.19 -21.85
N ASP A 110 -10.84 3.03 -22.71
CA ASP A 110 -10.92 3.24 -24.15
C ASP A 110 -11.16 1.91 -24.92
N ASP A 111 -11.71 0.90 -24.24
CA ASP A 111 -12.04 -0.42 -24.78
C ASP A 111 -10.84 -1.21 -25.37
N VAL A 112 -9.60 -0.91 -24.93
CA VAL A 112 -8.40 -1.66 -25.33
C VAL A 112 -8.20 -2.86 -24.42
N ALA A 113 -8.13 -4.06 -25.01
CA ALA A 113 -7.79 -5.27 -24.27
C ALA A 113 -6.32 -5.27 -23.83
N VAL A 114 -6.09 -5.62 -22.56
CA VAL A 114 -4.76 -5.67 -21.96
C VAL A 114 -4.57 -6.99 -21.22
N ARG A 115 -3.47 -7.68 -21.49
CA ARG A 115 -3.01 -8.81 -20.67
C ARG A 115 -1.90 -8.34 -19.74
N LEU A 116 -2.06 -8.58 -18.45
CA LEU A 116 -1.11 -8.19 -17.42
C LEU A 116 -0.58 -9.44 -16.73
N TRP A 117 0.73 -9.54 -16.53
CA TRP A 117 1.33 -10.60 -15.72
C TRP A 117 2.56 -10.10 -14.98
N HIS A 118 2.99 -10.87 -13.97
CA HIS A 118 4.21 -10.64 -13.22
C HIS A 118 5.25 -11.71 -13.53
N GLN A 119 6.51 -11.31 -13.45
CA GLN A 119 7.66 -12.19 -13.59
C GLN A 119 8.64 -11.89 -12.46
N LEU A 120 8.80 -12.83 -11.53
CA LEU A 120 9.84 -12.76 -10.51
C LEU A 120 11.22 -12.65 -11.17
N VAL A 121 12.03 -11.71 -10.69
CA VAL A 121 13.39 -11.45 -11.16
C VAL A 121 14.39 -11.94 -10.12
N GLU A 122 14.25 -11.48 -8.88
CA GLU A 122 15.21 -11.76 -7.80
C GLU A 122 14.55 -11.70 -6.43
N ILE A 123 15.08 -12.49 -5.49
CA ILE A 123 14.78 -12.40 -4.06
C ILE A 123 16.12 -12.25 -3.34
N THR A 124 16.25 -11.19 -2.55
CA THR A 124 17.43 -10.94 -1.72
C THR A 124 16.94 -10.54 -0.34
N ASP A 125 17.23 -11.37 0.67
CA ASP A 125 16.74 -11.19 2.05
C ASP A 125 15.21 -11.00 2.11
N ASP A 126 14.73 -9.83 2.52
CA ASP A 126 13.32 -9.45 2.59
C ASP A 126 12.84 -8.64 1.37
N TYR A 127 13.66 -8.51 0.34
CA TYR A 127 13.35 -7.80 -0.90
C TYR A 127 12.99 -8.75 -2.04
N VAL A 128 11.95 -8.40 -2.78
CA VAL A 128 11.51 -9.15 -3.96
C VAL A 128 11.40 -8.20 -5.14
N THR A 129 12.21 -8.44 -6.16
CA THR A 129 12.19 -7.70 -7.43
C THR A 129 11.45 -8.50 -8.49
N PHE A 130 10.58 -7.83 -9.23
CA PHE A 130 9.78 -8.43 -10.29
C PHE A 130 9.51 -7.44 -11.42
N ASP A 131 9.24 -7.98 -12.60
CA ASP A 131 8.78 -7.24 -13.76
C ASP A 131 7.27 -7.40 -13.93
N GLN A 132 6.58 -6.30 -14.20
CA GLN A 132 5.18 -6.24 -14.56
C GLN A 132 5.06 -5.98 -16.06
N TYR A 133 4.44 -6.90 -16.76
CA TYR A 133 4.22 -6.81 -18.20
C TYR A 133 2.80 -6.37 -18.47
N HIS A 134 2.65 -5.41 -19.38
CA HIS A 134 1.36 -4.92 -19.86
C HIS A 134 1.33 -5.06 -21.38
N ALA A 135 0.71 -6.14 -21.87
CA ALA A 135 0.53 -6.37 -23.30
C ALA A 135 -0.82 -5.81 -23.76
N PHE A 136 -0.79 -4.62 -24.34
CA PHE A 136 -1.95 -3.99 -24.95
C PHE A 136 -2.19 -4.55 -26.36
N ALA A 137 -3.45 -4.81 -26.71
CA ALA A 137 -3.81 -5.35 -28.02
C ALA A 137 -3.50 -4.39 -29.19
N ASP A 138 -3.38 -3.10 -28.93
CA ASP A 138 -3.04 -2.05 -29.88
C ASP A 138 -1.52 -1.79 -30.00
N ARG A 139 -0.69 -2.56 -29.30
CA ARG A 139 0.78 -2.44 -29.32
C ARG A 139 1.45 -3.73 -29.78
N THR A 140 2.62 -3.59 -30.39
CA THR A 140 3.42 -4.72 -30.89
C THR A 140 4.27 -5.40 -29.81
N ALA A 141 4.57 -4.69 -28.72
CA ALA A 141 5.37 -5.19 -27.61
C ALA A 141 4.78 -4.79 -26.26
N PRO A 142 4.95 -5.61 -25.21
CA PRO A 142 4.49 -5.27 -23.87
C PRO A 142 5.28 -4.07 -23.30
N VAL A 143 4.58 -3.24 -22.52
CA VAL A 143 5.23 -2.27 -21.64
C VAL A 143 5.68 -3.01 -20.39
N ILE A 144 6.95 -2.87 -20.02
CA ILE A 144 7.55 -3.55 -18.88
C ILE A 144 7.88 -2.51 -17.80
N SER A 145 7.40 -2.75 -16.58
CA SER A 145 7.74 -1.97 -15.40
C SER A 145 8.44 -2.86 -14.37
N ARG A 146 9.63 -2.47 -13.93
CA ARG A 146 10.35 -3.18 -12.87
C ARG A 146 10.00 -2.58 -11.52
N SER A 147 9.73 -3.42 -10.53
CA SER A 147 9.45 -2.99 -9.16
C SER A 147 10.17 -3.87 -8.15
N CYS A 148 10.53 -3.27 -7.02
CA CYS A 148 11.04 -3.96 -5.85
C CYS A 148 10.10 -3.68 -4.68
N LEU A 149 9.78 -4.73 -3.92
CA LEU A 149 8.95 -4.65 -2.73
C LEU A 149 9.68 -5.27 -1.56
N ARG A 150 9.52 -4.66 -0.38
CA ARG A 150 10.00 -5.23 0.87
C ARG A 150 8.89 -5.99 1.59
N PHE A 151 9.23 -7.14 2.14
CA PHE A 151 8.31 -8.04 2.84
C PHE A 151 8.69 -8.13 4.33
N CYS A 152 8.21 -7.16 5.10
CA CYS A 152 8.42 -7.15 6.55
C CYS A 152 7.54 -8.20 7.26
N THR A 153 8.13 -8.85 8.26
CA THR A 153 7.38 -9.64 9.24
C THR A 153 6.59 -8.74 10.19
N LEU A 154 5.56 -9.29 10.85
CA LEU A 154 4.82 -8.57 11.89
C LEU A 154 5.74 -8.07 13.01
N ALA A 155 6.74 -8.86 13.42
CA ALA A 155 7.69 -8.49 14.46
C ALA A 155 8.55 -7.27 14.07
N GLN A 156 9.00 -7.19 12.80
CA GLN A 156 9.71 -6.00 12.30
C GLN A 156 8.79 -4.77 12.29
N ILE A 157 7.56 -4.92 11.82
CA ILE A 157 6.55 -3.85 11.83
C ILE A 157 6.30 -3.34 13.24
N GLU A 158 6.12 -4.23 14.22
CA GLU A 158 5.92 -3.91 15.63
C GLU A 158 7.11 -3.14 16.22
N ALA A 159 8.33 -3.52 15.86
CA ALA A 159 9.54 -2.84 16.32
C ALA A 159 9.60 -1.39 15.79
N PHE A 160 9.36 -1.17 14.50
CA PHE A 160 9.32 0.17 13.92
C PHE A 160 8.17 1.02 14.50
N ALA A 161 6.98 0.43 14.66
CA ALA A 161 5.84 1.13 15.24
C ALA A 161 6.15 1.59 16.67
N THR A 162 6.72 0.70 17.49
CA THR A 162 7.11 1.01 18.87
C THR A 162 8.15 2.13 18.92
N ALA A 163 9.17 2.08 18.06
CA ALA A 163 10.19 3.12 17.96
C ALA A 163 9.61 4.50 17.56
N ALA A 164 8.49 4.52 16.82
CA ALA A 164 7.78 5.73 16.44
C ALA A 164 6.72 6.21 17.46
N GLY A 165 6.60 5.56 18.62
CA GLY A 165 5.56 5.91 19.61
C GLY A 165 4.15 5.45 19.21
N LEU A 166 4.05 4.43 18.35
CA LEU A 166 2.82 3.73 18.02
C LEU A 166 2.81 2.35 18.68
N ARG A 167 1.62 1.82 18.96
CA ARG A 167 1.41 0.44 19.44
C ARG A 167 0.47 -0.31 18.50
N VAL A 168 0.74 -1.58 18.27
CA VAL A 168 -0.23 -2.49 17.65
C VAL A 168 -1.37 -2.75 18.63
N VAL A 169 -2.60 -2.49 18.20
CA VAL A 169 -3.81 -2.76 19.01
C VAL A 169 -4.64 -3.91 18.47
N ARG A 170 -4.45 -4.26 17.19
CA ARG A 170 -5.12 -5.39 16.54
C ARG A 170 -4.35 -5.79 15.28
N VAL A 171 -4.32 -7.09 15.00
CA VAL A 171 -3.88 -7.65 13.71
C VAL A 171 -4.97 -8.57 13.19
N VAL A 172 -5.34 -8.42 11.92
CA VAL A 172 -6.32 -9.28 11.24
C VAL A 172 -5.74 -9.82 9.94
N GLY A 173 -6.18 -11.02 9.56
CA GLY A 173 -5.71 -11.73 8.37
C GLY A 173 -6.52 -11.43 7.10
N ASP A 174 -7.64 -10.70 7.25
CA ASP A 174 -8.44 -10.22 6.13
C ASP A 174 -9.27 -8.97 6.50
N TRP A 175 -9.78 -8.28 5.48
CA TRP A 175 -10.63 -7.10 5.64
C TRP A 175 -12.03 -7.41 6.18
N LYS A 176 -12.38 -8.69 6.35
CA LYS A 176 -13.59 -9.11 7.07
C LYS A 176 -13.35 -9.17 8.58
N GLY A 177 -12.11 -9.00 9.02
CA GLY A 177 -11.72 -8.92 10.42
C GLY A 177 -11.38 -10.26 11.04
N ALA A 178 -11.14 -11.31 10.24
CA ALA A 178 -10.67 -12.59 10.73
C ALA A 178 -9.34 -12.44 11.48
N ALA A 179 -9.16 -13.19 12.58
CA ALA A 179 -7.93 -13.11 13.35
C ALA A 179 -6.71 -13.49 12.49
N PHE A 180 -5.60 -12.78 12.68
CA PHE A 180 -4.33 -13.20 12.11
C PHE A 180 -3.71 -14.28 13.00
N THR A 181 -3.47 -15.45 12.43
CA THR A 181 -2.87 -16.62 13.10
C THR A 181 -1.46 -16.93 12.60
N GLY A 182 -0.97 -16.17 11.61
CA GLY A 182 0.38 -16.28 11.06
C GLY A 182 0.43 -16.90 9.66
N ILE A 183 -0.67 -17.49 9.19
CA ILE A 183 -0.75 -18.21 7.91
C ILE A 183 -1.63 -17.51 6.87
N GLU A 184 -2.32 -16.44 7.25
CA GLU A 184 -3.16 -15.67 6.35
C GLU A 184 -2.29 -14.89 5.36
N ARG A 185 -2.82 -14.70 4.14
CA ARG A 185 -2.08 -14.04 3.04
C ARG A 185 -1.75 -12.58 3.34
N GLU A 186 -2.58 -11.95 4.15
CA GLU A 186 -2.47 -10.54 4.51
C GLU A 186 -2.14 -10.41 6.00
N ILE A 187 -1.34 -9.40 6.32
CA ILE A 187 -1.15 -8.89 7.67
C ILE A 187 -1.75 -7.49 7.67
N ILE A 188 -2.92 -7.33 8.30
CA ILE A 188 -3.59 -6.03 8.41
C ILE A 188 -3.41 -5.54 9.84
N VAL A 189 -2.66 -4.46 9.99
CA VAL A 189 -2.19 -3.93 11.28
C VAL A 189 -2.99 -2.69 11.63
N HIS A 190 -3.53 -2.66 12.85
CA HIS A 190 -4.12 -1.48 13.45
C HIS A 190 -3.17 -0.92 14.49
N LEU A 191 -2.71 0.31 14.27
CA LEU A 191 -1.84 1.05 15.17
C LEU A 191 -2.61 2.17 15.88
N GLN A 192 -2.23 2.47 17.12
CA GLN A 192 -2.63 3.67 17.85
C GLN A 192 -1.40 4.38 18.40
N ARG A 193 -1.48 5.69 18.54
CA ARG A 193 -0.47 6.47 19.26
C ARG A 193 -0.48 6.13 20.75
N VAL A 194 0.72 6.00 21.33
CA VAL A 194 0.94 5.82 22.77
C VAL A 194 0.73 7.14 23.50
#